data_AF-A0AAD7TTF5-F1
#
_entry.id   AF-A0AAD7TTF5-F1
#
_cell.length_a   1.000
_cell.length_b   1.000
_cell.length_c   1.000
_cell.angle_alpha   90.00
_cell.angle_beta   90.00
_cell.angle_gamma   90.00
#
_symmetry.space_group_name_H-M   'P 1'
#
loop_
_entity.id
_entity.type
_entity.pdbx_description
1 polymer ?
#
loop_
_entity_poly.entity_id
_entity_poly.type
_entity_poly.pdbx_seq_one_letter_code
_entity_poly.pdbx_strand_id
1 'polypeptide(L)'
;MDGQRETGVCVIEMSERKKGIDSGAIWGCRRMEIPDGAVFPTLRDELAVLGGQLLVSTLRDMLAGKDTRTPQASDPNAPRAPLITLQDCAVDFRTMTADAIVRRHRAISHQKPMTTLLKTQRTLQLHDPSVFVDPPSEVTEQLSVEGAAIFHPPTKSLVVRCANHTYLSVPMVRQQDRHILQAKEWWNGVKPEMRLVEGSHGPIQFIPFEAY
;
A
#
# COMPACT_ATOMS: atom_id res chain seq x y z
N MET A 1 2.97 5.08 3.24
CA MET A 1 1.65 5.04 2.57
C MET A 1 1.32 6.39 1.95
N ASP A 2 1.47 7.44 2.73
CA ASP A 2 1.41 8.87 2.38
C ASP A 2 2.44 9.35 1.33
N GLY A 3 3.55 8.64 1.11
CA GLY A 3 4.53 9.00 0.08
C GLY A 3 5.69 9.86 0.55
N GLN A 4 5.97 9.86 1.84
CA GLN A 4 7.19 10.49 2.35
C GLN A 4 8.42 9.84 1.73
N ARG A 5 9.46 10.66 1.54
CA ARG A 5 10.79 10.24 1.11
C ARG A 5 11.77 10.04 2.29
N GLU A 6 11.36 10.46 3.48
CA GLU A 6 12.13 10.36 4.71
C GLU A 6 11.23 9.82 5.82
N THR A 7 11.83 9.02 6.71
CA THR A 7 11.23 8.60 7.98
C THR A 7 12.31 8.60 9.06
N GLY A 8 12.04 8.01 10.21
CA GLY A 8 13.03 7.92 11.26
C GLY A 8 12.49 7.30 12.54
N VAL A 9 13.33 7.39 13.56
CA VAL A 9 13.02 6.95 14.92
C VAL A 9 13.26 8.11 15.87
N CYS A 10 12.43 8.19 16.92
CA CYS A 10 12.61 9.12 18.02
C CYS A 10 12.51 8.35 19.34
N VAL A 11 13.35 8.70 20.30
CA VAL A 11 13.21 8.29 21.69
C VAL A 11 12.44 9.39 22.40
N ILE A 12 11.29 9.06 22.96
CA ILE A 12 10.39 10.02 23.61
C ILE A 12 10.13 9.60 25.06
N GLU A 13 9.82 10.59 25.90
CA GLU A 13 9.30 10.34 27.24
C GLU A 13 7.92 9.66 27.15
N MET A 14 7.69 8.66 28.01
CA MET A 14 6.36 8.11 28.14
C MET A 14 5.49 9.07 28.95
N SER A 15 4.43 9.59 28.34
CA SER A 15 3.43 10.41 29.01
C SER A 15 2.24 9.53 29.47
N GLU A 16 1.52 10.00 30.50
CA GLU A 16 0.24 9.40 30.85
C GLU A 16 -0.72 9.47 29.66
N ARG A 17 -1.47 8.40 29.38
CA ARG A 17 -2.39 8.31 28.22
C ARG A 17 -3.38 9.49 28.12
N LYS A 18 -3.80 10.06 29.25
CA LYS A 18 -4.69 11.24 29.31
C LYS A 18 -4.06 12.51 28.72
N LYS A 19 -2.73 12.56 28.62
CA LYS A 19 -1.91 13.63 28.01
C LYS A 19 -1.63 13.36 26.52
N GLY A 20 -2.19 12.29 25.94
CA GLY A 20 -1.97 11.88 24.56
C GLY A 20 -1.10 10.63 24.42
N ILE A 21 -1.19 9.99 23.27
CA ILE A 21 -0.30 8.89 22.85
C ILE A 21 0.85 9.54 22.07
N ASP A 22 2.07 9.06 22.27
CA ASP A 22 3.30 9.55 21.61
C ASP A 22 3.57 11.06 21.76
N SER A 23 3.11 11.66 22.87
CA SER A 23 3.14 13.12 23.09
C SER A 23 4.27 13.62 24.01
N GLY A 24 5.08 12.71 24.58
CA GLY A 24 6.13 13.11 25.51
C GLY A 24 7.31 13.82 24.85
N ALA A 25 8.13 14.47 25.67
CA ALA A 25 9.30 15.21 25.18
C ALA A 25 10.27 14.29 24.42
N ILE A 26 10.86 14.81 23.35
CA ILE A 26 11.80 14.09 22.50
C ILE A 26 13.19 14.18 23.13
N TRP A 27 13.81 13.03 23.36
CA TRP A 27 15.21 12.91 23.81
C TRP A 27 16.20 12.95 22.65
N GLY A 28 15.78 12.47 21.49
CA GLY A 28 16.56 12.49 20.27
C GLY A 28 15.81 11.82 19.14
N CYS A 29 16.19 12.16 17.91
CA CYS A 29 15.70 11.50 16.71
C CYS A 29 16.85 11.16 15.76
N ARG A 30 16.61 10.19 14.89
CA ARG A 30 17.44 9.88 13.73
C ARG A 30 16.54 9.76 12.52
N ARG A 31 16.89 10.49 11.47
CA ARG A 31 16.22 10.46 10.17
C ARG A 31 16.89 9.44 9.26
N MET A 32 16.11 8.94 8.33
CA MET A 32 16.51 7.95 7.35
C MET A 32 15.74 8.19 6.06
N GLU A 33 16.43 8.25 4.94
CA GLU A 33 15.77 8.25 3.63
C GLU A 33 15.05 6.93 3.41
N ILE A 34 13.84 6.98 2.87
CA ILE A 34 13.09 5.78 2.49
C ILE A 34 13.62 5.32 1.12
N PRO A 35 14.24 4.14 1.00
CA PRO A 35 14.74 3.66 -0.28
C PRO A 35 13.61 3.50 -1.30
N ASP A 36 13.92 3.74 -2.58
CA ASP A 36 12.98 3.45 -3.65
C ASP A 36 12.63 1.97 -3.66
N GLY A 37 11.33 1.66 -3.75
CA GLY A 37 10.87 0.27 -3.71
C GLY A 37 10.78 -0.33 -2.31
N ALA A 38 11.13 0.40 -1.24
CA ALA A 38 11.08 -0.13 0.11
C ALA A 38 9.69 -0.65 0.50
N VAL A 39 9.69 -1.78 1.20
CA VAL A 39 8.50 -2.44 1.74
C VAL A 39 8.52 -2.37 3.27
N PHE A 40 7.36 -2.54 3.92
CA PHE A 40 7.27 -2.44 5.37
C PHE A 40 8.28 -3.32 6.11
N PRO A 41 8.47 -4.63 5.79
CA PRO A 41 9.40 -5.47 6.53
C PRO A 41 10.84 -4.96 6.50
N THR A 42 11.33 -4.47 5.36
CA THR A 42 12.70 -3.96 5.23
C THR A 42 12.87 -2.66 6.03
N LEU A 43 11.93 -1.73 5.90
CA LEU A 43 11.95 -0.49 6.69
C LEU A 43 11.85 -0.75 8.19
N ARG A 44 11.02 -1.70 8.62
CA ARG A 44 10.89 -2.08 10.02
C ARG A 44 12.23 -2.54 10.59
N ASP A 45 12.92 -3.42 9.88
CA ASP A 45 14.16 -4.02 10.36
C ASP A 45 15.30 -2.99 10.40
N GLU A 46 15.39 -2.12 9.40
CA GLU A 46 16.36 -1.01 9.37
C GLU A 46 16.10 0.02 10.50
N LEU A 47 14.84 0.41 10.70
CA LEU A 47 14.46 1.33 11.78
C LEU A 47 14.63 0.71 13.17
N ALA A 48 14.45 -0.60 13.31
CA ALA A 48 14.68 -1.29 14.59
C ALA A 48 16.14 -1.18 15.03
N VAL A 49 17.09 -1.36 14.10
CA VAL A 49 18.53 -1.19 14.38
C VAL A 49 18.84 0.26 14.74
N LEU A 50 18.36 1.21 13.94
CA LEU A 50 18.57 2.64 14.17
C LEU A 50 17.99 3.09 15.51
N GLY A 51 16.80 2.60 15.87
CA GLY A 51 16.12 2.88 17.13
C GLY A 51 16.87 2.31 18.34
N GLY A 52 17.40 1.09 18.24
CA GLY A 52 18.20 0.47 19.29
C GLY A 52 19.50 1.25 19.56
N GLN A 53 20.19 1.67 18.49
CA GLN A 53 21.40 2.50 18.63
C GLN A 53 21.09 3.86 19.26
N LEU A 54 20.02 4.51 18.81
CA LEU A 54 19.57 5.79 19.36
C LEU A 54 19.25 5.66 20.86
N LEU A 55 18.45 4.65 21.24
CA LEU A 55 18.08 4.41 22.63
C LEU A 55 19.31 4.23 23.54
N VAL A 56 20.28 3.42 23.13
CA VAL A 56 21.51 3.20 23.90
C VAL A 56 22.29 4.50 24.07
N SER A 57 22.39 5.33 23.01
CA SER A 57 23.06 6.63 23.11
C SER A 57 22.34 7.58 24.07
N THR A 58 21.00 7.67 23.97
CA THR A 58 20.18 8.49 24.86
C THR A 58 20.34 8.09 26.33
N LEU A 59 20.32 6.79 26.64
CA LEU A 59 20.49 6.32 28.03
C LEU A 59 21.87 6.66 28.59
N ARG A 60 22.93 6.63 27.77
CA ARG A 60 24.28 7.01 28.19
C ARG A 60 24.36 8.51 28.49
N ASP A 61 23.73 9.35 27.67
CA ASP A 61 23.70 10.79 27.89
C ASP A 61 22.95 11.15 29.18
N MET A 62 21.84 10.45 29.47
CA MET A 62 21.11 10.57 30.75
C MET A 62 21.99 10.23 31.94
N LEU A 63 22.71 9.09 31.90
CA LEU A 63 23.60 8.68 32.98
C LEU A 63 24.77 9.65 33.19
N ALA A 64 25.20 10.34 32.12
CA ALA A 64 26.26 11.34 32.16
C ALA A 64 25.76 12.76 32.54
N GLY A 65 24.44 12.95 32.76
CA GLY A 65 23.85 14.26 33.04
C GLY A 65 23.94 15.26 31.87
N LYS A 66 23.96 14.75 30.63
CA LYS A 66 24.06 15.54 29.39
C LYS A 66 22.73 15.63 28.65
N ASP A 67 21.65 15.13 29.23
CA ASP A 67 20.39 14.98 28.55
C ASP A 67 19.70 16.33 28.32
N THR A 68 19.28 16.58 27.07
CA THR A 68 18.47 17.74 26.70
C THR A 68 17.23 17.24 25.97
N ARG A 69 16.10 17.14 26.67
CA ARG A 69 14.82 16.82 26.04
C ARG A 69 14.13 18.07 25.52
N THR A 70 13.48 17.94 24.36
CA THR A 70 12.71 19.02 23.74
C THR A 70 11.22 18.67 23.79
N PRO A 71 10.35 19.50 24.40
CA PRO A 71 8.91 19.32 24.30
C PRO A 71 8.47 19.28 22.83
N GLN A 72 7.55 18.39 22.50
CA GLN A 72 6.94 18.39 21.17
C GLN A 72 6.09 19.64 20.97
N ALA A 73 6.08 20.17 19.75
CA ALA A 73 5.19 21.27 19.40
C ALA A 73 3.73 20.81 19.50
N SER A 74 2.89 21.65 20.11
CA SER A 74 1.44 21.41 20.10
C SER A 74 0.89 21.81 18.73
N ASP A 75 0.70 20.84 17.85
CA ASP A 75 0.08 21.03 16.55
C ASP A 75 -1.19 20.15 16.43
N PRO A 76 -2.40 20.74 16.41
CA PRO A 76 -3.64 19.98 16.23
C PRO A 76 -3.75 19.32 14.85
N ASN A 77 -2.96 19.78 13.87
CA ASN A 77 -2.91 19.23 12.52
C ASN A 77 -1.75 18.24 12.33
N ALA A 78 -1.02 17.89 13.40
CA ALA A 78 0.04 16.90 13.31
C ALA A 78 -0.53 15.57 12.75
N PRO A 79 0.09 15.02 11.69
CA PRO A 79 -0.40 13.81 11.07
C PRO A 79 -0.34 12.65 12.07
N ARG A 80 -1.44 11.89 12.14
CA ARG A 80 -1.50 10.65 12.93
C ARG A 80 -1.36 9.45 11.99
N ALA A 81 -0.70 8.41 12.47
CA ALA A 81 -0.67 7.10 11.83
C ALA A 81 -1.73 6.19 12.47
N PRO A 82 -2.97 6.16 11.97
CA PRO A 82 -4.02 5.29 12.52
C PRO A 82 -3.70 3.81 12.27
N LEU A 83 -4.45 2.94 12.96
CA LEU A 83 -4.40 1.50 12.69
C LEU A 83 -4.85 1.20 11.25
N ILE A 84 -4.19 0.22 10.64
CA ILE A 84 -4.52 -0.24 9.29
C ILE A 84 -5.86 -0.98 9.32
N THR A 85 -6.81 -0.48 8.53
CA THR A 85 -8.18 -0.99 8.41
C THR A 85 -8.36 -1.80 7.12
N LEU A 86 -9.54 -2.42 6.94
CA LEU A 86 -9.90 -3.04 5.66
C LEU A 86 -10.09 -1.98 4.56
N GLN A 87 -10.50 -0.76 4.91
CA GLN A 87 -10.68 0.31 3.94
C GLN A 87 -9.35 0.73 3.31
N ASP A 88 -8.25 0.67 4.06
CA ASP A 88 -6.91 1.01 3.56
C ASP A 88 -6.43 0.06 2.46
N CYS A 89 -6.96 -1.17 2.42
CA CYS A 89 -6.61 -2.17 1.41
C CYS A 89 -7.61 -2.25 0.24
N ALA A 90 -8.73 -1.54 0.32
CA ALA A 90 -9.73 -1.47 -0.75
C ALA A 90 -9.21 -0.63 -1.91
N VAL A 91 -9.14 -1.23 -3.10
CA VAL A 91 -8.67 -0.58 -4.32
C VAL A 91 -9.86 -0.02 -5.10
N ASP A 92 -9.91 1.30 -5.25
CA ASP A 92 -10.78 2.00 -6.19
C ASP A 92 -9.94 2.55 -7.36
N PHE A 93 -9.95 1.83 -8.47
CA PHE A 93 -9.21 2.18 -9.67
C PHE A 93 -9.65 3.51 -10.30
N ARG A 94 -10.82 4.05 -9.95
CA ARG A 94 -11.31 5.34 -10.48
C ARG A 94 -10.62 6.52 -9.81
N THR A 95 -10.17 6.36 -8.57
CA THR A 95 -9.60 7.44 -7.75
C THR A 95 -8.14 7.22 -7.41
N MET A 96 -7.64 5.98 -7.54
CA MET A 96 -6.26 5.62 -7.22
C MET A 96 -5.45 5.41 -8.50
N THR A 97 -4.27 6.03 -8.57
CA THR A 97 -3.27 5.73 -9.61
C THR A 97 -2.53 4.43 -9.31
N ALA A 98 -1.89 3.85 -10.32
CA ALA A 98 -1.08 2.64 -10.16
C ALA A 98 0.02 2.83 -9.10
N ASP A 99 0.76 3.95 -9.12
CA ASP A 99 1.75 4.30 -8.09
C ASP A 99 1.17 4.36 -6.68
N ALA A 100 -0.04 4.91 -6.54
CA ALA A 100 -0.70 5.01 -5.24
C ALA A 100 -1.12 3.62 -4.72
N ILE A 101 -1.53 2.71 -5.60
CA ILE A 101 -1.85 1.32 -5.26
C ILE A 101 -0.58 0.55 -4.88
N VAL A 102 0.48 0.63 -5.70
CA VAL A 102 1.77 -0.04 -5.44
C VAL A 102 2.38 0.45 -4.13
N ARG A 103 2.34 1.75 -3.86
CA ARG A 103 2.83 2.34 -2.60
C ARG A 103 2.05 1.86 -1.38
N ARG A 104 0.73 1.73 -1.49
CA ARG A 104 -0.11 1.14 -0.43
C ARG A 104 0.22 -0.33 -0.24
N HIS A 105 0.33 -1.10 -1.32
CA HIS A 105 0.76 -2.49 -1.28
C HIS A 105 2.06 -2.64 -0.49
N ARG A 106 3.13 -1.91 -0.86
CA ARG A 106 4.42 -1.97 -0.17
C ARG A 106 4.33 -1.63 1.32
N ALA A 107 3.40 -0.76 1.71
CA ALA A 107 3.25 -0.30 3.08
C ALA A 107 2.43 -1.24 3.97
N ILE A 108 1.42 -1.94 3.44
CA ILE A 108 0.44 -2.65 4.30
C ILE A 108 0.16 -4.12 3.90
N SER A 109 0.70 -4.61 2.77
CA SER A 109 0.36 -5.96 2.28
C SER A 109 0.85 -7.09 3.19
N HIS A 110 1.84 -6.85 4.04
CA HIS A 110 2.29 -7.79 5.08
C HIS A 110 1.20 -8.09 6.12
N GLN A 111 0.21 -7.20 6.28
CA GLN A 111 -0.95 -7.40 7.17
C GLN A 111 -2.25 -7.61 6.39
N LYS A 112 -2.47 -6.82 5.32
CA LYS A 112 -3.71 -6.81 4.55
C LYS A 112 -3.41 -6.64 3.06
N PRO A 113 -3.68 -7.66 2.21
CA PRO A 113 -3.41 -7.56 0.77
C PRO A 113 -4.34 -6.54 0.11
N MET A 114 -3.85 -5.89 -0.95
CA MET A 114 -4.69 -5.02 -1.79
C MET A 114 -5.84 -5.83 -2.36
N THR A 115 -7.06 -5.33 -2.24
CA THR A 115 -8.26 -6.09 -2.60
C THR A 115 -9.18 -5.24 -3.45
N THR A 116 -9.76 -5.85 -4.49
CA THR A 116 -10.80 -5.25 -5.33
C THR A 116 -12.02 -6.17 -5.42
N LEU A 117 -13.06 -5.74 -6.12
CA LEU A 117 -14.34 -6.43 -6.22
C LEU A 117 -14.67 -6.76 -7.69
N LEU A 118 -15.02 -8.00 -7.95
CA LEU A 118 -15.53 -8.46 -9.25
C LEU A 118 -17.00 -8.08 -9.39
N LYS A 119 -17.52 -7.96 -10.63
CA LYS A 119 -18.97 -7.79 -10.88
C LYS A 119 -19.85 -8.85 -10.21
N THR A 120 -19.31 -10.03 -9.94
CA THR A 120 -19.96 -11.11 -9.16
C THR A 120 -20.05 -10.85 -7.65
N GLN A 121 -19.69 -9.65 -7.17
CA GLN A 121 -19.63 -9.29 -5.74
C GLN A 121 -18.66 -10.14 -4.90
N ARG A 122 -17.72 -10.83 -5.56
CA ARG A 122 -16.64 -11.58 -4.91
C ARG A 122 -15.37 -10.76 -4.90
N THR A 123 -14.64 -10.83 -3.80
CA THR A 123 -13.35 -10.15 -3.68
C THR A 123 -12.26 -10.82 -4.52
N LEU A 124 -11.32 -10.01 -5.01
CA LEU A 124 -10.09 -10.44 -5.65
C LEU A 124 -8.92 -9.70 -4.99
N GLN A 125 -8.07 -10.45 -4.29
CA GLN A 125 -6.83 -9.92 -3.74
C GLN A 125 -5.76 -9.85 -4.84
N LEU A 126 -5.04 -8.73 -4.90
CA LEU A 126 -3.99 -8.43 -5.85
C LEU A 126 -2.63 -8.64 -5.15
N HIS A 127 -1.84 -9.59 -5.66
CA HIS A 127 -0.55 -9.96 -5.09
C HIS A 127 0.58 -9.51 -6.03
N ASP A 128 1.60 -8.91 -5.43
CA ASP A 128 2.77 -8.31 -6.10
C ASP A 128 2.44 -7.31 -7.24
N PRO A 129 1.52 -6.35 -7.02
CA PRO A 129 1.24 -5.32 -8.01
C PRO A 129 2.48 -4.45 -8.27
N SER A 130 2.68 -4.10 -9.54
CA SER A 130 3.70 -3.18 -10.01
C SER A 130 3.11 -2.18 -11.00
N VAL A 131 3.76 -1.03 -11.17
CA VAL A 131 3.35 -0.06 -12.20
C VAL A 131 3.76 -0.61 -13.57
N PHE A 132 2.82 -0.67 -14.51
CA PHE A 132 3.12 -0.98 -15.90
C PHE A 132 3.36 0.32 -16.66
N VAL A 133 4.64 0.59 -16.91
CA VAL A 133 5.11 1.80 -17.59
C VAL A 133 4.96 1.62 -19.10
N ASP A 134 4.49 2.66 -19.78
CA ASP A 134 4.35 2.74 -21.23
C ASP A 134 3.68 1.51 -21.88
N PRO A 135 2.43 1.17 -21.48
CA PRO A 135 1.71 0.06 -22.10
C PRO A 135 1.51 0.28 -23.61
N PRO A 136 1.57 -0.79 -24.42
CA PRO A 136 1.27 -0.70 -25.85
C PRO A 136 -0.12 -0.12 -26.13
N SER A 137 -0.29 0.58 -27.25
CA SER A 137 -1.56 1.19 -27.65
C SER A 137 -2.70 0.17 -27.73
N GLU A 138 -2.43 -1.05 -28.15
CA GLU A 138 -3.43 -2.13 -28.23
C GLU A 138 -3.98 -2.51 -26.85
N VAL A 139 -3.17 -2.36 -25.80
CA VAL A 139 -3.57 -2.58 -24.41
C VAL A 139 -4.42 -1.41 -23.93
N THR A 140 -3.99 -0.17 -24.18
CA THR A 140 -4.69 1.03 -23.70
C THR A 140 -6.06 1.22 -24.38
N GLU A 141 -6.17 0.87 -25.66
CA GLU A 141 -7.43 0.89 -26.43
C GLU A 141 -8.45 -0.12 -25.90
N GLN A 142 -8.01 -1.30 -25.46
CA GLN A 142 -8.89 -2.32 -24.86
C GLN A 142 -9.35 -1.92 -23.45
N LEU A 143 -8.54 -1.18 -22.72
CA LEU A 143 -8.82 -0.74 -21.35
C LEU A 143 -9.46 0.65 -21.37
N SER A 144 -10.68 0.74 -21.90
CA SER A 144 -11.38 2.01 -22.15
C SER A 144 -11.87 2.76 -20.90
N VAL A 145 -12.01 2.06 -19.77
CA VAL A 145 -12.48 2.63 -18.49
C VAL A 145 -11.62 2.18 -17.31
N GLU A 146 -11.59 2.98 -16.25
CA GLU A 146 -10.91 2.63 -15.00
C GLU A 146 -11.50 1.34 -14.40
N GLY A 147 -10.64 0.48 -13.85
CA GLY A 147 -11.02 -0.84 -13.36
C GLY A 147 -11.22 -1.89 -14.46
N ALA A 148 -11.16 -1.52 -15.75
CA ALA A 148 -11.05 -2.52 -16.81
C ALA A 148 -9.71 -3.26 -16.72
N ALA A 149 -9.73 -4.57 -16.95
CA ALA A 149 -8.51 -5.38 -16.94
C ALA A 149 -8.49 -6.46 -18.01
N ILE A 150 -7.28 -6.77 -18.50
CA ILE A 150 -7.00 -7.88 -19.40
C ILE A 150 -5.86 -8.74 -18.86
N PHE A 151 -5.81 -10.01 -19.23
CA PHE A 151 -4.57 -10.76 -19.14
C PHE A 151 -3.63 -10.34 -20.27
N HIS A 152 -2.42 -9.93 -19.92
CA HIS A 152 -1.38 -9.52 -20.86
C HIS A 152 -0.33 -10.64 -20.96
N PRO A 153 -0.29 -11.43 -22.04
CA PRO A 153 0.61 -12.58 -22.17
C PRO A 153 2.10 -12.27 -22.01
N PRO A 154 2.65 -11.16 -22.56
CA PRO A 154 4.07 -10.84 -22.43
C PRO A 154 4.54 -10.67 -20.98
N THR A 155 3.75 -9.98 -20.15
CA THR A 155 4.07 -9.76 -18.72
C THR A 155 3.53 -10.86 -17.81
N LYS A 156 2.74 -11.80 -18.35
CA LYS A 156 2.04 -12.87 -17.61
C LYS A 156 1.22 -12.35 -16.43
N SER A 157 0.63 -11.17 -16.57
CA SER A 157 -0.07 -10.47 -15.50
C SER A 157 -1.45 -9.98 -15.94
N LEU A 158 -2.31 -9.69 -14.97
CA LEU A 158 -3.48 -8.84 -15.21
C LEU A 158 -3.00 -7.40 -15.33
N VAL A 159 -3.28 -6.77 -16.46
CA VAL A 159 -3.09 -5.33 -16.64
C VAL A 159 -4.41 -4.63 -16.38
N VAL A 160 -4.41 -3.66 -15.48
CA VAL A 160 -5.60 -2.92 -15.03
C VAL A 160 -5.41 -1.44 -15.27
N ARG A 161 -6.39 -0.79 -15.89
CA ARG A 161 -6.39 0.67 -15.99
C ARG A 161 -6.81 1.30 -14.67
N CYS A 162 -6.01 2.25 -14.22
CA CYS A 162 -6.19 3.01 -12.99
C CYS A 162 -6.45 4.49 -13.32
N ALA A 163 -6.66 5.31 -12.28
CA ALA A 163 -6.89 6.74 -12.42
C ALA A 163 -5.73 7.43 -13.15
N ASN A 164 -6.02 8.57 -13.78
CA ASN A 164 -5.05 9.40 -14.51
C ASN A 164 -4.28 8.63 -15.59
N HIS A 165 -4.92 7.68 -16.27
CA HIS A 165 -4.31 6.88 -17.34
C HIS A 165 -3.02 6.17 -16.90
N THR A 166 -2.97 5.71 -15.65
CA THR A 166 -1.89 4.86 -15.14
C THR A 166 -2.31 3.39 -15.18
N TYR A 167 -1.35 2.47 -15.23
CA TYR A 167 -1.63 1.05 -15.44
C TYR A 167 -0.92 0.18 -14.41
N LEU A 168 -1.66 -0.79 -13.88
CA LEU A 168 -1.17 -1.73 -12.87
C LEU A 168 -0.94 -3.09 -13.51
N SER A 169 0.18 -3.74 -13.22
CA SER A 169 0.48 -5.13 -13.57
C SER A 169 0.39 -6.00 -12.32
N VAL A 170 -0.45 -7.02 -12.33
CA VAL A 170 -0.69 -7.93 -11.19
C VAL A 170 -0.43 -9.38 -11.63
N PRO A 171 0.71 -9.99 -11.23
CA PRO A 171 1.09 -11.33 -11.68
C PRO A 171 0.34 -12.45 -10.96
N MET A 172 -0.15 -12.21 -9.73
CA MET A 172 -0.85 -13.20 -8.92
C MET A 172 -2.10 -12.62 -8.30
N VAL A 173 -3.14 -13.44 -8.21
CA VAL A 173 -4.41 -13.05 -7.60
C VAL A 173 -4.96 -14.15 -6.73
N ARG A 174 -5.74 -13.77 -5.72
CA ARG A 174 -6.53 -14.72 -4.92
C ARG A 174 -7.98 -14.28 -4.90
N GLN A 175 -8.82 -15.03 -5.61
CA GLN A 175 -10.27 -14.83 -5.52
C GLN A 175 -10.79 -15.37 -4.18
N GLN A 176 -11.86 -14.75 -3.67
CA GLN A 176 -12.54 -15.19 -2.47
C GLN A 176 -12.77 -16.72 -2.44
N ASP A 177 -12.44 -17.34 -1.31
CA ASP A 177 -12.55 -18.78 -1.05
C ASP A 177 -11.72 -19.68 -2.00
N ARG A 178 -10.72 -19.10 -2.69
CA ARG A 178 -9.78 -19.82 -3.54
C ARG A 178 -8.34 -19.69 -3.03
N HIS A 179 -7.45 -20.53 -3.55
CA HIS A 179 -6.01 -20.38 -3.36
C HIS A 179 -5.47 -19.25 -4.26
N ILE A 180 -4.27 -18.79 -3.95
CA ILE A 180 -3.54 -17.85 -4.81
C ILE A 180 -3.16 -18.54 -6.12
N LEU A 181 -3.35 -17.85 -7.23
CA LEU A 181 -3.10 -18.35 -8.58
C LEU A 181 -2.26 -17.36 -9.36
N GLN A 182 -1.55 -17.84 -10.38
CA GLN A 182 -1.00 -16.95 -11.40
C GLN A 182 -2.16 -16.29 -12.16
N ALA A 183 -1.93 -15.05 -12.61
CA ALA A 183 -2.91 -14.27 -13.36
C ALA A 183 -3.48 -15.04 -14.55
N LYS A 184 -2.65 -15.80 -15.27
CA LYS A 184 -3.07 -16.64 -16.41
C LYS A 184 -4.05 -17.74 -15.99
N GLU A 185 -3.75 -18.45 -14.91
CA GLU A 185 -4.55 -19.58 -14.43
C GLU A 185 -5.92 -19.08 -13.96
N TRP A 186 -5.94 -17.96 -13.25
CA TRP A 186 -7.18 -17.29 -12.87
C TRP A 186 -7.95 -16.78 -14.10
N TRP A 187 -7.27 -16.18 -15.08
CA TRP A 187 -7.89 -15.65 -16.30
C TRP A 187 -8.64 -16.70 -17.12
N ASN A 188 -8.11 -17.93 -17.17
CA ASN A 188 -8.76 -19.06 -17.84
C ASN A 188 -10.14 -19.39 -17.24
N GLY A 189 -10.38 -19.05 -15.97
CA GLY A 189 -11.64 -19.26 -15.27
C GLY A 189 -12.59 -18.06 -15.27
N VAL A 190 -12.24 -16.97 -15.95
CA VAL A 190 -13.07 -15.75 -15.99
C VAL A 190 -14.38 -16.02 -16.71
N LYS A 191 -15.49 -15.73 -16.01
CA LYS A 191 -16.85 -15.94 -16.50
C LYS A 191 -17.37 -14.75 -17.31
N PRO A 192 -18.36 -14.95 -18.21
CA PRO A 192 -18.98 -13.86 -18.98
C PRO A 192 -19.52 -12.71 -18.13
N GLU A 193 -20.13 -13.01 -16.98
CA GLU A 193 -20.67 -12.04 -16.01
C GLU A 193 -19.61 -11.11 -15.38
N MET A 194 -18.32 -11.48 -15.43
CA MET A 194 -17.20 -10.66 -14.95
C MET A 194 -16.70 -9.67 -16.02
N ARG A 195 -17.10 -9.88 -17.28
CA ARG A 195 -16.64 -9.08 -18.42
C ARG A 195 -17.24 -7.67 -18.36
N LEU A 196 -16.50 -6.70 -18.90
CA LEU A 196 -16.96 -5.33 -19.09
C LEU A 196 -18.27 -5.32 -19.90
N VAL A 197 -18.25 -5.99 -21.05
CA VAL A 197 -19.42 -6.30 -21.87
C VAL A 197 -19.73 -7.79 -21.75
N GLU A 198 -20.91 -8.11 -21.24
CA GLU A 198 -21.34 -9.49 -21.02
C GLU A 198 -21.40 -10.28 -22.34
N GLY A 199 -20.91 -11.53 -22.32
CA GLY A 199 -20.84 -12.37 -23.52
C GLY A 199 -19.66 -12.08 -24.47
N SER A 200 -18.78 -11.12 -24.15
CA SER A 200 -17.57 -10.84 -24.93
C SER A 200 -16.34 -11.62 -24.42
N HIS A 201 -15.36 -11.85 -25.30
CA HIS A 201 -14.00 -12.27 -24.91
C HIS A 201 -13.12 -11.10 -24.42
N GLY A 202 -13.72 -9.92 -24.23
CA GLY A 202 -13.03 -8.67 -23.95
C GLY A 202 -12.55 -8.53 -22.49
N PRO A 203 -12.20 -7.30 -22.08
CA PRO A 203 -11.73 -7.04 -20.71
C PRO A 203 -12.76 -7.43 -19.66
N ILE A 204 -12.28 -7.72 -18.45
CA ILE A 204 -13.12 -7.73 -17.24
C ILE A 204 -13.26 -6.31 -16.70
N GLN A 205 -14.20 -6.13 -15.78
CA GLN A 205 -14.34 -4.89 -15.04
C GLN A 205 -14.40 -5.16 -13.55
N PHE A 206 -13.55 -4.46 -12.79
CA PHE A 206 -13.68 -4.35 -11.35
C PHE A 206 -14.67 -3.25 -10.99
N ILE A 207 -15.42 -3.47 -9.91
CA ILE A 207 -16.37 -2.52 -9.36
C ILE A 207 -15.82 -1.95 -8.04
N PRO A 208 -16.15 -0.71 -7.67
CA PRO A 208 -15.75 -0.17 -6.39
C PRO A 208 -16.44 -0.92 -5.24
N PHE A 209 -15.84 -0.88 -4.05
CA PHE A 209 -16.59 -1.17 -2.83
C PHE A 209 -17.60 -0.04 -2.64
N GLU A 210 -18.89 -0.38 -2.58
CA GLU A 210 -19.91 0.59 -2.18
C GLU A 210 -19.66 0.97 -0.71
N ALA A 211 -19.78 2.26 -0.40
CA ALA A 211 -19.72 2.72 0.98
C ALA A 211 -20.97 2.19 1.70
N TYR A 212 -20.77 1.24 2.61
CA TYR A 212 -21.79 0.82 3.57
C TYR A 212 -22.12 1.93 4.57
#